data_AF-A0A2D9S3I1-F1
#
_entry.id   AF-A0A2D9S3I1-F1
#
_cell.length_a   1.000
_cell.length_b   1.000
_cell.length_c   1.000
_cell.angle_alpha   90.00
_cell.angle_beta   90.00
_cell.angle_gamma   90.00
#
_symmetry.space_group_name_H-M   'P 1'
#
loop_
_entity.id
_entity.type
_entity.pdbx_description
1 polymer ?
#
loop_
_entity_poly.entity_id
_entity_poly.type
_entity_poly.pdbx_seq_one_letter_code
_entity_poly.pdbx_strand_id
1 'polypeptide(L)'
;RDIGPATDLLKVLLKMRSEEHGIAQKLISTTQELEKISAYGEKADVLALRGWRRHIFGEDALKLASGSLGITIEEKKLKIFGKIN
;
A
#
# COMPACT_ATOMS: atom_id res chain seq x y z
N ARG A 1 -0.81 0.82 19.87
CA ARG A 1 -1.63 1.78 19.10
C ARG A 1 -2.44 0.95 18.13
N ASP A 2 -3.77 1.07 18.16
CA ASP A 2 -4.64 0.29 17.28
C ASP A 2 -4.28 0.57 15.83
N ILE A 3 -3.94 -0.51 15.14
CA ILE A 3 -3.75 -0.51 13.71
C ILE A 3 -5.14 -0.33 13.12
N GLY A 4 -5.41 0.82 12.51
CA GLY A 4 -6.70 1.07 11.86
C GLY A 4 -6.89 0.17 10.63
N PRO A 5 -8.13 -0.19 10.26
CA PRO A 5 -8.42 -1.05 9.09
C PRO A 5 -7.77 -0.57 7.79
N ALA A 6 -7.60 0.74 7.61
CA ALA A 6 -6.89 1.31 6.46
C ALA A 6 -5.42 0.87 6.40
N THR A 7 -4.72 0.85 7.53
CA THR A 7 -3.33 0.38 7.61
C THR A 7 -3.24 -1.12 7.32
N ASP A 8 -4.24 -1.91 7.70
CA ASP A 8 -4.27 -3.34 7.37
C ASP A 8 -4.45 -3.60 5.87
N LEU A 9 -5.29 -2.81 5.17
CA LEU A 9 -5.36 -2.87 3.71
C LEU A 9 -4.04 -2.50 3.04
N LEU A 10 -3.32 -1.50 3.56
CA LEU A 10 -1.97 -1.17 3.09
C LEU A 10 -0.96 -2.30 3.30
N LYS A 11 -1.07 -3.07 4.38
CA LYS A 11 -0.22 -4.27 4.58
C LYS A 11 -0.53 -5.37 3.59
N VAL A 12 -1.81 -5.58 3.26
CA VAL A 12 -2.21 -6.53 2.21
C VAL A 12 -1.63 -6.12 0.87
N LEU A 13 -1.73 -4.83 0.51
CA LEU A 13 -1.10 -4.28 -0.69
C LEU A 13 0.42 -4.45 -0.68
N LEU A 14 1.08 -4.15 0.44
CA LEU A 14 2.53 -4.30 0.60
C LEU A 14 2.98 -5.75 0.39
N LYS A 15 2.22 -6.71 0.94
CA LYS A 15 2.47 -8.13 0.73
C LYS A 15 2.36 -8.51 -0.75
N MET A 16 1.29 -8.09 -1.42
CA MET A 16 1.09 -8.33 -2.85
C MET A 16 2.27 -7.79 -3.70
N ARG A 17 2.64 -6.52 -3.50
CA ARG A 17 3.76 -5.89 -4.24
C ARG A 17 5.11 -6.53 -3.91
N SER A 18 5.31 -6.96 -2.66
CA SER A 18 6.51 -7.69 -2.24
C SER A 18 6.66 -9.02 -2.98
N GLU A 19 5.58 -9.78 -3.12
CA GLU A 19 5.55 -11.06 -3.84
C GLU A 19 5.75 -10.87 -5.35
N GLU A 20 5.10 -9.87 -5.97
CA GLU A 20 5.22 -9.56 -7.40
C GLU A 20 6.65 -9.16 -7.81
N HIS A 21 7.33 -8.39 -6.97
CA HIS A 21 8.69 -7.89 -7.28
C HIS A 21 9.80 -8.75 -6.69
N GLY A 22 9.50 -9.75 -5.86
CA GLY A 22 10.51 -10.57 -5.17
C GLY A 22 11.37 -9.78 -4.17
N ILE A 23 10.85 -8.68 -3.63
CA ILE A 23 11.57 -7.78 -2.70
C ILE A 23 10.95 -7.93 -1.31
N ALA A 24 11.77 -8.14 -0.29
CA ALA A 24 11.28 -8.25 1.09
C ALA A 24 10.50 -6.98 1.53
N GLN A 25 9.31 -7.16 2.14
CA GLN A 25 8.42 -6.07 2.55
C GLN A 25 9.15 -4.92 3.29
N LYS A 26 10.03 -5.25 4.23
CA LYS A 26 10.81 -4.27 5.02
C LYS A 26 11.74 -3.36 4.19
N LEU A 27 12.11 -3.76 2.98
CA LEU A 27 12.91 -2.92 2.06
C LEU A 27 12.02 -1.93 1.29
N ILE A 28 10.74 -2.26 1.13
CA ILE A 28 9.72 -1.46 0.45
C ILE A 28 9.12 -0.44 1.44
N SER A 29 8.64 -0.90 2.60
CA SER A 29 8.00 -0.06 3.63
C SER A 29 7.98 -0.76 4.99
N THR A 30 7.88 0.04 6.05
CA THR A 30 7.64 -0.43 7.43
C THR A 30 6.20 -0.16 7.88
N THR A 31 5.73 -0.86 8.93
CA THR A 31 4.39 -0.62 9.51
C THR A 31 4.19 0.84 9.94
N GLN A 32 5.20 1.48 10.53
CA GLN A 32 5.12 2.91 10.91
C GLN A 32 4.97 3.83 9.69
N GLU A 33 5.58 3.49 8.56
CA GLU A 33 5.37 4.25 7.33
C GLU A 33 3.95 4.04 6.79
N LEU A 34 3.40 2.82 6.87
CA LEU A 34 2.01 2.56 6.47
C LEU A 34 1.00 3.35 7.32
N GLU A 35 1.23 3.45 8.64
CA GLU A 35 0.43 4.28 9.54
C GLU A 35 0.50 5.76 9.16
N LYS A 36 1.67 6.26 8.76
CA LYS A 36 1.81 7.64 8.28
C LYS A 36 1.09 7.85 6.95
N ILE A 37 1.19 6.91 6.01
CA ILE A 37 0.50 7.00 4.72
C ILE A 37 -1.02 6.98 4.92
N SER A 38 -1.55 6.11 5.78
CA SER A 38 -2.99 6.06 6.04
C SER A 38 -3.49 7.33 6.76
N ALA A 39 -2.68 7.93 7.64
CA ALA A 39 -3.05 9.15 8.35
C ALA A 39 -2.91 10.44 7.50
N TYR A 40 -1.89 10.52 6.65
CA TYR A 40 -1.48 11.78 6.01
C TYR A 40 -1.49 11.76 4.47
N GLY A 41 -1.69 10.60 3.84
CA GLY A 41 -1.66 10.44 2.39
C GLY A 41 -0.35 10.98 1.79
N GLU A 42 -0.47 11.81 0.75
CA GLU A 42 0.68 12.42 0.04
C GLU A 42 1.60 13.23 0.98
N LYS A 43 1.06 13.73 2.10
CA LYS A 43 1.82 14.52 3.08
C LYS A 43 2.67 13.65 4.02
N ALA A 44 2.61 12.33 3.90
CA ALA A 44 3.42 11.43 4.70
C ALA A 44 4.91 11.53 4.31
N ASP A 45 5.74 12.04 5.21
CA ASP A 45 7.19 12.06 5.00
C ASP A 45 7.82 10.69 5.33
N VAL A 46 7.84 9.81 4.32
CA VAL A 46 8.29 8.41 4.42
C VAL A 46 9.07 7.98 3.18
N LEU A 47 9.92 6.96 3.32
CA LEU A 47 10.72 6.45 2.20
C LEU A 47 9.86 5.69 1.19
N ALA A 48 8.77 5.07 1.65
CA ALA A 48 7.78 4.39 0.80
C ALA A 48 7.20 5.29 -0.31
N LEU A 49 7.16 6.61 -0.09
CA LEU A 49 6.66 7.61 -1.07
C LEU A 49 7.79 8.30 -1.85
N ARG A 50 8.99 7.72 -1.89
CA ARG A 50 10.16 8.30 -2.58
C ARG A 50 10.86 7.28 -3.47
N GLY A 51 11.46 7.75 -4.56
CA GLY A 51 12.31 6.95 -5.44
C GLY A 51 11.63 5.67 -5.95
N TRP A 52 12.37 4.57 -6.04
CA TRP A 52 11.85 3.30 -6.57
C TRP A 52 10.71 2.71 -5.73
N ARG A 53 10.69 2.94 -4.40
CA ARG A 53 9.62 2.45 -3.50
C ARG A 53 8.27 3.06 -3.86
N ARG A 54 8.26 4.33 -4.27
CA ARG A 54 7.06 5.01 -4.76
C ARG A 54 6.48 4.30 -5.98
N HIS A 55 7.34 3.93 -6.93
CA HIS A 55 6.93 3.31 -8.20
C HIS A 55 6.33 1.92 -8.01
N ILE A 56 6.87 1.12 -7.08
CA ILE A 56 6.42 -0.27 -6.88
C ILE A 56 5.31 -0.43 -5.82
N PHE A 57 5.10 0.58 -4.98
CA PHE A 57 4.18 0.49 -3.84
C PHE A 57 3.51 1.82 -3.52
N GLY A 58 4.29 2.90 -3.37
CA GLY A 58 3.77 4.17 -2.84
C GLY A 58 2.60 4.76 -3.64
N GLU A 59 2.66 4.72 -4.98
CA GLU A 59 1.57 5.21 -5.83
C GLU A 59 0.25 4.46 -5.59
N ASP A 60 0.29 3.15 -5.48
CA ASP A 60 -0.93 2.36 -5.22
C ASP A 60 -1.38 2.49 -3.77
N ALA A 61 -0.45 2.64 -2.83
CA ALA A 61 -0.77 2.89 -1.42
C ALA A 61 -1.55 4.20 -1.26
N LEU A 62 -1.14 5.25 -1.98
CA LEU A 62 -1.84 6.53 -2.01
C LEU A 62 -3.22 6.40 -2.65
N LYS A 63 -3.33 5.71 -3.79
CA LYS A 63 -4.61 5.49 -4.46
C LYS A 63 -5.58 4.68 -3.61
N LEU A 64 -5.08 3.65 -2.92
CA LEU A 64 -5.87 2.83 -2.01
C LEU A 64 -6.33 3.64 -0.80
N ALA A 65 -5.42 4.41 -0.18
CA ALA A 65 -5.75 5.29 0.94
C ALA A 65 -6.76 6.38 0.56
N SER A 66 -6.75 6.84 -0.71
CA SER A 66 -7.69 7.84 -1.22
C SER A 66 -9.01 7.23 -1.76
N GLY A 67 -9.16 5.91 -1.78
CA GLY A 67 -10.33 5.22 -2.33
C GLY A 67 -10.42 5.19 -3.86
N SER A 68 -9.36 5.58 -4.59
CA SER A 68 -9.34 5.53 -6.07
C SER A 68 -8.91 4.18 -6.64
N LEU A 69 -8.41 3.29 -5.78
CA LEU A 69 -8.05 1.90 -6.07
C LEU A 69 -8.69 0.97 -5.03
N GLY A 70 -9.20 -0.18 -5.48
CA GLY A 70 -9.69 -1.26 -4.62
C GLY A 70 -8.84 -2.53 -4.73
N ILE A 71 -8.91 -3.37 -3.71
CA ILE A 71 -8.32 -4.72 -3.71
C ILE A 71 -9.45 -5.74 -3.73
N THR A 72 -9.34 -6.76 -4.56
CA THR A 72 -10.26 -7.89 -4.64
C THR A 72 -9.48 -9.21 -4.65
N ILE A 73 -10.20 -10.33 -4.56
CA ILE A 73 -9.66 -11.68 -4.74
C ILE A 73 -10.33 -12.32 -5.94
N GLU A 74 -9.51 -12.75 -6.90
CA GLU A 74 -9.92 -13.49 -8.10
C GLU A 74 -9.05 -14.73 -8.22
N GLU A 75 -9.66 -15.91 -8.42
CA GLU A 75 -8.94 -17.19 -8.53
C GLU A 75 -7.95 -17.43 -7.37
N LYS A 76 -8.35 -17.06 -6.14
CA LYS A 76 -7.52 -17.14 -4.92
C LYS A 76 -6.26 -16.24 -4.93
N LYS A 77 -6.18 -15.27 -5.85
CA LYS A 77 -5.10 -14.29 -5.95
C LYS A 77 -5.61 -12.88 -5.68
N LEU A 78 -4.78 -12.07 -5.04
CA LEU A 78 -5.06 -10.64 -4.87
C LEU A 78 -4.98 -9.95 -6.24
N LYS A 79 -5.93 -9.04 -6.48
CA LYS A 79 -5.99 -8.18 -7.66
C LYS A 79 -6.32 -6.77 -7.24
N ILE A 80 -5.83 -5.81 -8.00
CA ILE A 80 -6.23 -4.40 -7.90
C ILE A 80 -7.22 -4.07 -9.00
N PHE A 81 -8.17 -3.19 -8.70
CA PHE A 81 -9.11 -2.65 -9.69
C PHE A 81 -9.29 -1.14 -9.49
N GLY A 82 -9.49 -0.42 -10.59
CA GLY A 82 -9.63 1.03 -10.60
C GLY A 82 -11.10 1.46 -10.60
N LYS A 83 -11.39 2.52 -9.82
CA LYS A 83 -12.71 3.16 -9.60
C LYS A 83 -13.79 2.23 -9.04
N ILE A 84 -14.07 2.40 -7.75
CA ILE A 84 -15.37 2.05 -7.16
C ILE A 84 -16.35 3.12 -7.68
N ASN A 85 -17.23 2.76 -8.61
CA ASN A 85 -18.39 3.59 -8.96
C ASN A 85 -19.40 3.56 -7.82
#